data_AF-A0A166VM49-F1
#
_entry.id   AF-A0A166VM49-F1
#
_cell.length_a   1.000
_cell.length_b   1.000
_cell.length_c   1.000
_cell.angle_alpha   90.00
_cell.angle_beta   90.00
_cell.angle_gamma   90.00
#
_symmetry.space_group_name_H-M   'P 1'
#
loop_
_entity.id
_entity.type
_entity.pdbx_description
1 polymer ?
#
loop_
_entity_poly.entity_id
_entity_poly.type
_entity_poly.pdbx_seq_one_letter_code
_entity_poly.pdbx_strand_id
1 'polypeptide(L)' 'MELQKLIASHGTQCQVDKGTRIFNQGDNCDYVYWVESGLLKAFYVTANGKETIKSFIKQDSIIGSLNAAYCQVNCFN' A
#
# COMPACT_ATOMS: atom_id res chain seq x y z
N MET A 1 -2.23 -21.75 -1.98
CA MET A 1 -2.63 -21.05 -0.74
C MET A 1 -1.43 -20.90 0.20
N GLU A 2 -0.33 -20.36 -0.30
CA GLU A 2 0.94 -20.25 0.45
C GLU A 2 1.17 -18.82 0.99
N LEU A 3 0.70 -17.81 0.25
CA LEU A 3 0.92 -16.41 0.59
C LEU A 3 0.21 -15.97 1.89
N GLN A 4 -1.04 -16.39 2.10
CA GLN A 4 -1.76 -16.05 3.33
C GLN A 4 -1.10 -16.66 4.58
N LYS A 5 -0.56 -17.88 4.46
CA LYS A 5 0.21 -18.51 5.55
C LYS A 5 1.52 -17.77 5.81
N LEU A 6 2.21 -17.35 4.76
CA LEU A 6 3.42 -16.53 4.88
C LEU A 6 3.12 -15.21 5.61
N ILE A 7 2.05 -14.52 5.22
CA ILE A 7 1.61 -13.27 5.86
C ILE A 7 1.21 -13.51 7.32
N ALA A 8 0.48 -14.58 7.62
CA ALA A 8 0.10 -14.90 9.00
C ALA A 8 1.30 -15.21 9.91
N SER A 9 2.41 -15.70 9.34
CA SER A 9 3.61 -16.09 10.10
C SER A 9 4.68 -15.01 10.18
N HIS A 10 4.77 -14.13 9.19
CA HIS A 10 5.84 -13.13 9.06
C HIS A 10 5.33 -11.69 8.95
N GLY A 11 4.02 -11.51 8.75
CA GLY A 11 3.39 -10.19 8.66
C GLY A 11 3.23 -9.54 10.03
N THR A 12 3.11 -8.22 10.02
CA THR A 12 2.74 -7.43 11.20
C THR A 12 1.33 -6.92 11.02
N GLN A 13 0.45 -7.19 11.98
CA GLN A 13 -0.92 -6.68 11.93
C GLN A 13 -0.91 -5.16 12.15
N CYS A 14 -1.65 -4.43 11.33
CA CYS A 14 -1.83 -3.00 11.48
C CYS A 14 -3.32 -2.64 11.36
N GLN A 15 -3.77 -1.76 12.24
CA GLN A 15 -5.10 -1.15 12.17
C GLN A 15 -4.94 0.34 11.91
N VAL A 16 -5.73 0.86 10.99
CA VAL A 16 -5.67 2.27 10.58
C VAL A 16 -7.06 2.87 10.60
N ASP A 17 -7.15 4.09 11.11
CA ASP A 17 -8.43 4.81 11.18
C ASP A 17 -8.85 5.33 9.80
N LYS A 18 -10.16 5.53 9.61
CA LYS A 18 -10.69 6.13 8.38
C LYS A 18 -10.05 7.49 8.12
N GLY A 19 -9.51 7.65 6.91
CA GLY A 19 -8.83 8.87 6.48
C GLY A 19 -7.31 8.84 6.67
N THR A 20 -6.78 7.84 7.38
CA THR A 20 -5.34 7.61 7.47
C THR A 20 -4.77 7.26 6.11
N ARG A 21 -3.62 7.84 5.76
CA ARG A 21 -2.85 7.46 4.57
C ARG A 21 -1.90 6.33 4.92
N ILE A 22 -1.99 5.21 4.21
CA ILE A 22 -1.08 4.06 4.41
C ILE A 22 0.31 4.40 3.85
N PHE A 23 0.36 5.00 2.66
CA PHE A 23 1.57 5.58 2.07
C PHE A 23 1.16 6.64 1.03
N ASN A 24 2.06 7.57 0.72
CA ASN A 24 1.87 8.59 -0.31
C ASN A 24 2.60 8.22 -1.60
N GLN A 25 2.16 8.84 -2.69
CA GLN A 25 2.89 8.82 -3.94
C GLN A 25 4.28 9.44 -3.75
N GLY A 26 5.32 8.71 -4.13
CA GLY A 26 6.72 9.15 -3.98
C GLY A 26 7.36 8.76 -2.65
N ASP A 27 6.61 8.20 -1.71
CA ASP A 27 7.19 7.70 -0.46
C ASP A 27 8.11 6.50 -0.75
N ASN A 28 9.24 6.46 -0.07
CA ASN A 28 10.04 5.24 0.09
C ASN A 28 9.30 4.32 1.05
N CYS A 29 8.36 3.56 0.50
CA CYS A 29 7.60 2.55 1.23
C CYS A 29 8.25 1.19 0.99
N ASP A 30 8.76 0.57 2.06
CA ASP A 30 9.48 -0.70 2.04
C ASP A 30 8.56 -1.92 2.25
N TYR A 31 7.26 -1.68 2.43
CA TYR A 31 6.30 -2.70 2.81
C TYR A 31 5.29 -3.01 1.71
N VAL A 32 4.92 -4.30 1.66
CA VAL A 32 3.75 -4.80 0.95
C VAL A 32 2.68 -5.10 2.00
N TYR A 33 1.44 -4.72 1.70
CA TYR A 33 0.30 -4.85 2.58
C TYR A 33 -0.73 -5.80 1.98
N TRP A 34 -1.39 -6.56 2.84
CA TRP A 34 -2.57 -7.34 2.51
C TRP A 34 -3.77 -6.77 3.25
N VAL A 35 -4.87 -6.53 2.52
CA VAL A 35 -6.09 -5.96 3.08
C VAL A 35 -6.91 -7.09 3.71
N GLU A 36 -6.72 -7.30 5.01
CA GLU A 36 -7.48 -8.30 5.77
C GLU A 36 -8.97 -7.93 5.86
N SER A 37 -9.30 -6.64 6.02
CA SER A 37 -10.68 -6.14 6.00
C SER A 37 -10.75 -4.63 5.69
N GLY A 38 -11.95 -4.15 5.32
CA GLY A 38 -12.22 -2.74 5.06
C GLY A 38 -12.20 -2.34 3.57
N LEU A 39 -12.17 -1.02 3.33
CA LEU A 39 -12.17 -0.43 1.99
C LEU A 39 -11.16 0.72 1.92
N LEU A 40 -10.25 0.64 0.96
CA LEU A 40 -9.25 1.66 0.70
C LEU A 40 -9.53 2.33 -0.65
N LYS A 41 -8.98 3.53 -0.86
CA LYS A 41 -8.92 4.20 -2.17
C LYS A 41 -7.47 4.42 -2.58
N ALA A 42 -7.14 4.09 -3.82
CA ALA A 42 -5.92 4.57 -4.46
C ALA A 42 -6.27 5.84 -5.26
N PHE A 43 -5.45 6.87 -5.14
CA PHE A 43 -5.67 8.13 -5.82
C PHE A 43 -4.35 8.80 -6.19
N TYR A 44 -4.41 9.65 -7.21
CA TYR A 44 -3.33 10.55 -7.58
C TYR A 44 -3.60 11.94 -7.05
N VAL A 45 -2.55 12.66 -6.69
CA VAL A 45 -2.60 14.08 -6.34
C VAL A 45 -2.00 14.86 -7.52
N THR A 46 -2.78 15.77 -8.09
CA THR A 46 -2.28 16.67 -9.16
C THR A 46 -1.39 17.76 -8.57
N ALA A 47 -0.66 18.48 -9.42
CA ALA A 47 0.25 19.56 -8.99
C ALA A 47 -0.44 20.68 -8.17
N ASN A 48 -1.74 20.89 -8.36
CA ASN A 48 -2.55 21.84 -7.59
C ASN A 48 -3.26 21.21 -6.37
N GLY A 49 -2.90 19.99 -5.97
CA GLY A 49 -3.40 19.33 -4.77
C GLY A 49 -4.73 18.59 -4.92
N LYS A 50 -5.31 18.51 -6.13
CA LYS A 50 -6.59 17.80 -6.34
C LYS A 50 -6.38 16.28 -6.33
N GLU A 51 -7.16 15.59 -5.52
CA GLU A 51 -7.22 14.12 -5.51
C GLU A 51 -8.11 13.59 -6.66
N THR A 52 -7.60 12.62 -7.41
CA THR A 52 -8.38 11.86 -8.40
C THR A 52 -8.33 10.39 -8.06
N ILE A 53 -9.49 9.80 -7.75
CA ILE A 53 -9.60 8.37 -7.41
C ILE A 53 -9.25 7.54 -8.63
N LYS A 54 -8.26 6.65 -8.48
CA LYS A 54 -7.87 5.68 -9.48
C LYS A 54 -8.71 4.41 -9.35
N SER A 55 -8.84 3.90 -8.12
CA SER A 55 -9.56 2.67 -7.83
C SER A 55 -9.94 2.57 -6.36
N PHE A 56 -10.93 1.73 -6.09
CA PHE A 56 -11.22 1.22 -4.75
C PHE A 56 -10.58 -0.16 -4.59
N ILE A 57 -9.99 -0.39 -3.43
CA ILE A 57 -9.29 -1.63 -3.08
C ILE A 57 -10.07 -2.28 -1.95
N LYS A 58 -10.45 -3.55 -2.15
CA LYS A 58 -11.28 -4.32 -1.24
C LYS A 58 -10.44 -5.31 -0.44
N GLN A 59 -11.09 -5.96 0.51
CA GLN A 59 -10.57 -7.14 1.20
C GLN A 59 -9.93 -8.15 0.23
N ASP A 60 -8.92 -8.86 0.72
CA ASP A 60 -8.12 -9.88 0.02
C ASP A 60 -7.25 -9.33 -1.13
N SER A 61 -7.14 -8.01 -1.24
CA SER A 61 -6.21 -7.36 -2.18
C SER A 61 -4.83 -7.19 -1.58
N ILE A 62 -3.81 -7.20 -2.43
CA ILE A 62 -2.43 -6.83 -2.08
C ILE A 62 -2.16 -5.44 -2.63
N ILE A 63 -1.55 -4.58 -1.82
CA ILE A 63 -1.09 -3.26 -2.21
C ILE A 63 0.36 -3.07 -1.77
N GLY A 64 1.08 -2.21 -2.46
CA GLY A 64 2.45 -1.88 -2.11
C GLY A 64 3.03 -0.92 -3.12
N SER A 65 4.18 -0.35 -2.79
CA SER A 65 4.97 0.39 -3.75
C SER A 65 5.73 -0.61 -4.65
N LEU A 66 6.07 -0.19 -5.87
CA LEU A 66 7.01 -0.96 -6.69
C LEU A 66 8.40 -1.04 -6.04
N ASN A 67 8.76 -0.07 -5.19
CA ASN A 67 10.01 -0.12 -4.43
C ASN A 67 10.02 -1.32 -3.47
N ALA A 68 8.97 -1.47 -2.66
CA ALA A 68 8.80 -2.61 -1.75
C ALA A 68 8.85 -3.96 -2.49
N ALA A 69 8.33 -4.02 -3.71
CA ALA A 69 8.25 -5.26 -4.48
C ALA A 69 9.52 -5.59 -5.28
N TYR A 70 10.32 -4.59 -5.67
CA TYR A 70 11.35 -4.78 -6.70
C TYR A 70 12.66 -4.00 -6.49
N CYS A 71 12.62 -2.77 -5.98
CA CYS A 71 13.83 -1.95 -5.90
C CYS A 71 14.51 -2.11 -4.54
N GLN A 72 15.61 -2.86 -4.49
CA GLN A 72 16.60 -2.79 -3.40
C GLN A 72 17.65 -1.70 -3.63
N VAL A 73 17.40 -0.73 -4.52
CA VAL A 73 18.40 0.27 -4.91
C VAL A 73 17.79 1.67 -4.82
N ASN A 74 18.45 2.54 -4.06
CA ASN A 74 18.12 3.96 -3.99
C ASN A 74 18.22 4.57 -5.40
N CYS A 75 17.14 5.15 -5.91
CA CYS A 75 17.15 5.89 -7.18
C CYS A 75 17.83 7.27 -7.08
N PHE A 76 18.55 7.56 -5.99
CA PHE A 76 19.34 8.77 -5.81
C PHE A 76 20.82 8.45 -5.97
N ASN A 77 21.33 8.65 -7.19
CA ASN A 77 22.74 8.92 -7.49
C ASN A 77 22.81 10.30 -8.14
#